data_AF-A0A6N2WBA9-F1
#
_entry.id   AF-A0A6N2WBA9-F1
#
_cell.length_a   1.000
_cell.length_b   1.000
_cell.length_c   1.000
_cell.angle_alpha   90.00
_cell.angle_beta   90.00
_cell.angle_gamma   90.00
#
_symmetry.space_group_name_H-M   'P 1'
#
loop_
_entity.id
_entity.type
_entity.pdbx_description
1 polymer ?
#
loop_
_entity_poly.entity_id
_entity_poly.type
_entity_poly.pdbx_seq_one_letter_code
_entity_poly.pdbx_strand_id
1 'polypeptide(L)'
;MNRLNMNDADCSFDDLLCQSLSLFHQFRLYDDRMEEDNAFKFLREAEKVVADNKDGVCVAKLGCVIECLAHRFYINDNTDGILEEVDTFLIKFWKGIKQPSSEAFIASLWVGEYFLLRLKNPESRFRSRSKKMVSKILSFMADMLRKPEKQKALTLSSVVVLEETVDWIKEICDMHICEKQLVVLLERLYHLQEIGMLQQEEDETKNTLRRQMWDFYY
;
A
#
# COMPACT_ATOMS: atom_id res chain seq x y z
N MET A 1 -26.92 3.39 -28.42
CA MET A 1 -26.72 4.44 -27.39
C MET A 1 -27.43 3.99 -26.12
N ASN A 2 -26.73 3.22 -25.28
CA ASN A 2 -27.20 2.93 -23.92
C ASN A 2 -26.45 3.87 -22.98
N ARG A 3 -27.18 4.83 -22.40
CA ARG A 3 -26.69 5.64 -21.28
C ARG A 3 -26.55 4.69 -20.09
N LEU A 4 -25.31 4.41 -19.69
CA LEU A 4 -25.05 3.91 -18.35
C LEU A 4 -25.45 5.02 -17.39
N ASN A 5 -26.57 4.82 -16.69
CA ASN A 5 -26.90 5.55 -15.48
C ASN A 5 -25.81 5.21 -14.46
N MET A 6 -24.78 6.05 -14.42
CA MET A 6 -23.78 6.08 -13.37
C MET A 6 -24.52 6.55 -12.12
N ASN A 7 -24.93 5.59 -11.27
CA ASN A 7 -25.44 5.91 -9.95
C ASN A 7 -24.34 6.70 -9.23
N ASP A 8 -24.70 7.92 -8.87
CA ASP A 8 -23.95 8.89 -8.07
C ASP A 8 -23.88 8.41 -6.61
N ALA A 9 -23.33 7.21 -6.41
CA ALA A 9 -22.79 6.81 -5.12
C ALA A 9 -21.38 7.38 -5.06
N ASP A 10 -21.10 8.21 -4.05
CA ASP A 10 -19.73 8.70 -3.79
C ASP A 10 -18.77 7.51 -3.80
N CYS A 11 -18.02 7.38 -4.90
CA CYS A 11 -17.06 6.31 -5.09
C CYS A 11 -15.97 6.48 -4.03
N SER A 12 -15.70 5.46 -3.23
CA SER A 12 -14.67 5.59 -2.20
C SER A 12 -13.29 5.77 -2.86
N PHE A 13 -12.34 6.34 -2.13
CA PHE A 13 -10.99 6.53 -2.66
C PHE A 13 -10.35 5.21 -3.11
N ASP A 14 -10.56 4.12 -2.35
CA ASP A 14 -10.06 2.80 -2.72
C ASP A 14 -10.77 2.25 -3.97
N ASP A 15 -12.07 2.54 -4.14
CA ASP A 15 -12.82 2.13 -5.34
C ASP A 15 -12.32 2.84 -6.60
N LEU A 16 -11.99 4.13 -6.52
CA LEU A 16 -11.39 4.88 -7.64
C LEU A 16 -10.09 4.22 -8.10
N LEU A 17 -9.21 3.87 -7.15
CA LEU A 17 -7.94 3.22 -7.43
C LEU A 17 -8.14 1.79 -7.98
N CYS A 18 -9.06 1.01 -7.42
CA CYS A 18 -9.38 -0.33 -7.88
C CYS A 18 -9.94 -0.33 -9.31
N GLN A 19 -10.85 0.60 -9.61
CA GLN A 19 -11.43 0.76 -10.95
C GLN A 19 -10.37 1.15 -11.96
N SER A 20 -9.49 2.11 -11.62
CA SER A 20 -8.36 2.49 -12.48
C SER A 20 -7.47 1.29 -12.83
N LEU A 21 -7.01 0.52 -11.82
CA LEU A 21 -6.17 -0.68 -12.05
C LEU A 21 -6.86 -1.72 -12.92
N SER A 22 -8.14 -1.99 -12.64
CA SER A 22 -8.92 -3.00 -13.37
C SER A 22 -9.07 -2.63 -14.85
N LEU A 23 -9.30 -1.35 -15.15
CA LEU A 23 -9.48 -0.86 -16.50
C LEU A 23 -8.17 -0.82 -17.28
N PHE A 24 -7.05 -0.45 -16.65
CA PHE A 24 -5.73 -0.62 -17.26
C PHE A 24 -5.45 -2.09 -17.60
N HIS A 25 -5.78 -3.02 -16.69
CA HIS A 25 -5.63 -4.44 -16.96
C HIS A 25 -6.49 -4.90 -18.16
N GLN A 26 -7.74 -4.47 -18.25
CA GLN A 26 -8.63 -4.76 -19.38
C GLN A 26 -8.10 -4.18 -20.69
N PHE A 27 -7.63 -2.93 -20.68
CA PHE A 27 -7.02 -2.30 -21.84
C PHE A 27 -5.86 -3.14 -22.39
N ARG A 28 -4.95 -3.65 -21.55
CA ARG A 28 -3.85 -4.49 -22.04
C ARG A 28 -4.30 -5.81 -22.64
N LEU A 29 -5.38 -6.39 -22.14
CA LEU A 29 -5.90 -7.66 -22.65
C LEU A 29 -6.61 -7.50 -23.99
N TYR A 30 -7.32 -6.38 -24.18
CA TYR A 30 -8.25 -6.20 -25.31
C TYR A 30 -7.90 -5.05 -26.27
N ASP A 31 -6.87 -4.25 -25.98
CA ASP A 31 -6.48 -3.03 -26.69
C ASP A 31 -7.65 -2.01 -26.83
N ASP A 32 -8.54 -1.98 -25.84
CA ASP A 32 -9.70 -1.07 -25.81
C ASP A 32 -9.33 0.31 -25.25
N ARG A 33 -9.08 1.26 -26.15
CA ARG A 33 -8.72 2.64 -25.82
C ARG A 33 -9.78 3.38 -24.99
N MET A 34 -11.05 2.97 -25.07
CA MET A 34 -12.09 3.56 -24.23
C MET A 34 -11.87 3.21 -22.75
N GLU A 35 -11.38 2.00 -22.47
CA GLU A 35 -11.06 1.59 -21.10
C GLU A 35 -9.79 2.26 -20.58
N GLU A 36 -8.82 2.54 -21.45
CA GLU A 36 -7.65 3.37 -21.10
C GLU A 36 -8.08 4.78 -20.66
N ASP A 37 -8.93 5.45 -21.45
CA ASP A 37 -9.45 6.79 -21.12
C ASP A 37 -10.23 6.79 -19.78
N ASN A 38 -11.05 5.77 -19.54
CA ASN A 38 -11.76 5.59 -18.28
C ASN A 38 -10.78 5.34 -17.11
N ALA A 39 -9.75 4.52 -17.32
CA ALA A 39 -8.75 4.21 -16.30
C ALA A 39 -8.03 5.49 -15.84
N PHE A 40 -7.63 6.35 -16.79
CA PHE A 40 -7.03 7.65 -16.48
C PHE A 40 -8.01 8.61 -15.81
N LYS A 41 -9.30 8.57 -16.18
CA LYS A 41 -10.32 9.40 -15.52
C LYS A 41 -10.40 9.08 -14.03
N PHE A 42 -10.49 7.79 -13.66
CA PHE A 42 -10.52 7.38 -12.25
C PHE A 42 -9.21 7.70 -11.52
N LEU A 43 -8.06 7.51 -12.17
CA LEU A 43 -6.77 7.87 -11.58
C LEU A 43 -6.68 9.37 -11.24
N ARG A 44 -7.12 10.23 -12.16
CA ARG A 44 -7.14 11.68 -11.96
C ARG A 44 -8.14 12.12 -10.89
N GLU A 45 -9.25 11.40 -10.72
CA GLU A 45 -10.18 11.64 -9.62
C GLU A 45 -9.52 11.30 -8.27
N ALA A 46 -8.81 10.18 -8.18
CA ALA A 46 -8.03 9.84 -6.99
C ALA A 46 -6.91 10.86 -6.69
N GLU A 47 -6.21 11.35 -7.72
CA GLU A 47 -5.21 12.42 -7.59
C GLU A 47 -5.81 13.70 -6.97
N LYS A 48 -7.03 14.09 -7.38
CA LYS A 48 -7.73 15.25 -6.80
C LYS A 48 -8.04 15.04 -5.31
N VAL A 49 -8.54 13.86 -4.94
CA VAL A 49 -8.84 13.52 -3.53
C VAL A 49 -7.58 13.66 -2.67
N VAL A 50 -6.42 13.21 -3.18
CA VAL A 50 -5.13 13.34 -2.49
C VAL A 50 -4.68 14.81 -2.42
N ALA A 51 -4.85 15.59 -3.48
CA ALA A 51 -4.49 17.00 -3.51
C ALA A 51 -5.27 17.83 -2.48
N ASP A 52 -6.57 17.51 -2.32
CA ASP A 52 -7.48 18.23 -1.43
C ASP A 52 -7.27 17.86 0.04
N ASN A 53 -7.12 16.56 0.35
CA ASN A 53 -7.09 16.08 1.74
C ASN A 53 -5.68 15.89 2.31
N LYS A 54 -4.67 15.65 1.46
CA LYS A 54 -3.27 15.39 1.83
C LYS A 54 -3.11 14.34 2.95
N ASP A 55 -4.01 13.37 3.01
CA ASP A 55 -3.89 12.24 3.92
C ASP A 55 -2.73 11.33 3.51
N GLY A 56 -1.87 10.96 4.47
CA GLY A 56 -0.65 10.22 4.15
C GLY A 56 -0.87 8.78 3.74
N VAL A 57 -1.97 8.16 4.16
CA VAL A 57 -2.33 6.81 3.70
C VAL A 57 -2.86 6.88 2.27
N CYS A 58 -3.71 7.86 1.95
CA CYS A 58 -4.19 8.07 0.58
C CYS A 58 -3.03 8.38 -0.39
N VAL A 59 -2.08 9.23 0.02
CA VAL A 59 -0.86 9.52 -0.78
C VAL A 59 -0.07 8.23 -1.03
N ALA A 60 0.11 7.39 -0.01
CA ALA A 60 0.82 6.12 -0.15
C ALA A 60 0.12 5.16 -1.12
N LYS A 61 -1.20 4.98 -0.97
CA LYS A 61 -2.03 4.14 -1.84
C LYS A 61 -1.98 4.59 -3.31
N LEU A 62 -2.17 5.88 -3.57
CA LEU A 62 -2.06 6.45 -4.92
C LEU A 62 -0.65 6.22 -5.50
N GLY A 63 0.38 6.49 -4.70
CA GLY A 63 1.77 6.25 -5.09
C GLY A 63 2.04 4.78 -5.45
N CYS A 64 1.46 3.85 -4.70
CA CYS A 64 1.56 2.43 -5.02
C CYS A 64 0.93 2.10 -6.38
N VAL A 65 -0.27 2.62 -6.66
CA VAL A 65 -0.96 2.40 -7.94
C VAL A 65 -0.14 2.96 -9.10
N ILE A 66 0.36 4.19 -8.99
CA ILE A 66 1.22 4.81 -10.01
C ILE A 66 2.48 3.96 -10.25
N GLU A 67 3.13 3.49 -9.18
CA GLU A 67 4.32 2.64 -9.31
C GLU A 67 4.00 1.28 -9.95
N CYS A 68 2.86 0.66 -9.63
CA CYS A 68 2.40 -0.57 -10.27
C CYS A 68 2.17 -0.37 -11.78
N LEU A 69 1.50 0.72 -12.16
CA LEU A 69 1.24 1.06 -13.55
C LEU A 69 2.54 1.32 -14.33
N ALA A 70 3.49 2.03 -13.70
CA ALA A 70 4.81 2.28 -14.29
C ALA A 70 5.60 0.99 -14.48
N HIS A 71 5.62 0.12 -13.47
CA HIS A 71 6.33 -1.15 -13.52
C HIS A 71 5.85 -2.07 -14.64
N ARG A 72 4.55 -2.03 -14.96
CA ARG A 72 3.94 -2.79 -16.06
C ARG A 72 3.89 -2.00 -17.39
N PHE A 73 4.55 -0.84 -17.46
CA PHE A 73 4.66 0.03 -18.65
C PHE A 73 3.34 0.59 -19.18
N TYR A 74 2.32 0.75 -18.34
CA TYR A 74 1.07 1.43 -18.72
C TYR A 74 1.22 2.94 -18.74
N ILE A 75 2.06 3.46 -17.85
CA ILE A 75 2.47 4.86 -17.86
C ILE A 75 3.95 4.89 -18.21
N ASN A 76 4.29 5.61 -19.27
CA ASN A 76 5.65 5.72 -19.79
C ASN A 76 6.23 7.12 -19.52
N ASP A 77 6.02 7.59 -18.29
CA ASP A 77 6.55 8.86 -17.82
C ASP A 77 7.79 8.64 -16.96
N ASN A 78 8.54 9.71 -16.71
CA ASN A 78 9.60 9.73 -15.70
C ASN A 78 8.97 9.55 -14.30
N THR A 79 8.61 8.30 -13.96
CA THR A 79 7.94 7.92 -12.71
C THR A 79 8.74 8.39 -11.50
N ASP A 80 10.07 8.38 -11.59
CA ASP A 80 10.94 8.94 -10.55
C ASP A 80 10.68 10.43 -10.31
N GLY A 81 10.47 11.23 -11.35
CA GLY A 81 10.14 12.65 -11.21
C GLY A 81 8.72 12.87 -10.67
N ILE A 82 7.74 12.07 -11.14
CA ILE A 82 6.35 12.14 -10.66
C ILE A 82 6.28 11.81 -9.16
N LEU A 83 6.98 10.75 -8.75
CA LEU A 83 6.89 10.22 -7.39
C LEU A 83 7.97 10.77 -6.43
N GLU A 84 8.82 11.71 -6.86
CA GLU A 84 9.80 12.34 -5.96
C GLU A 84 9.11 13.20 -4.88
N GLU A 85 8.04 13.89 -5.24
CA GLU A 85 7.24 14.65 -4.28
C GLU A 85 6.52 13.71 -3.29
N VAL A 86 6.02 12.57 -3.81
CA VAL A 86 5.40 11.51 -3.00
C VAL A 86 6.41 10.93 -2.01
N ASP A 87 7.64 10.60 -2.45
CA ASP A 87 8.71 10.14 -1.57
C ASP A 87 8.96 11.14 -0.42
N THR A 88 9.13 12.40 -0.77
CA THR A 88 9.46 13.46 0.18
C THR A 88 8.34 13.64 1.20
N PHE A 89 7.09 13.65 0.72
CA PHE A 89 5.91 13.74 1.56
C PHE A 89 5.82 12.53 2.51
N LEU A 90 5.87 11.30 1.98
CA LEU A 90 5.69 10.08 2.78
C LEU A 90 6.81 9.87 3.79
N ILE A 91 8.05 10.24 3.46
CA ILE A 91 9.16 10.23 4.43
C ILE A 91 8.89 11.19 5.59
N LYS A 92 8.34 12.38 5.31
CA LYS A 92 8.01 13.36 6.35
C LYS A 92 6.81 12.91 7.18
N PHE A 93 5.75 12.43 6.52
CA PHE A 93 4.55 11.89 7.13
C PHE A 93 4.89 10.74 8.09
N TRP A 94 5.61 9.74 7.61
CA TRP A 94 5.97 8.57 8.42
C TRP A 94 6.86 8.92 9.62
N LYS A 95 7.83 9.84 9.45
CA LYS A 95 8.62 10.36 10.58
C LYS A 95 7.78 11.12 11.62
N GLY A 96 6.61 11.62 11.22
CA GLY A 96 5.64 12.29 12.10
C GLY A 96 4.84 11.33 12.98
N ILE A 97 4.85 10.02 12.68
CA ILE A 97 4.18 9.00 13.49
C ILE A 97 4.97 8.81 14.79
N LYS A 98 4.44 9.31 15.89
CA LYS A 98 5.13 9.35 17.20
C LYS A 98 4.69 8.27 18.19
N GLN A 99 3.44 7.82 18.09
CA GLN A 99 2.87 6.89 19.07
C GLN A 99 2.44 5.59 18.38
N PRO A 100 2.73 4.43 18.98
CA PRO A 100 2.22 3.17 18.47
C PRO A 100 0.69 3.09 18.61
N SER A 101 0.00 2.81 17.52
CA SER A 101 -1.44 2.55 17.45
C SER A 101 -1.76 1.64 16.26
N SER A 102 -2.98 1.12 16.18
CA SER A 102 -3.52 0.43 14.99
C SER A 102 -3.35 1.26 13.72
N GLU A 103 -3.70 2.55 13.77
CA GLU A 103 -3.62 3.45 12.61
C GLU A 103 -2.17 3.69 12.20
N ALA A 104 -1.27 3.87 13.17
CA ALA A 104 0.17 3.97 12.93
C ALA A 104 0.74 2.71 12.27
N PHE A 105 0.22 1.54 12.63
CA PHE A 105 0.60 0.26 12.04
C PHE A 105 0.13 0.15 10.59
N ILE A 106 -1.16 0.38 10.29
CA ILE A 106 -1.66 0.25 8.91
C ILE A 106 -1.05 1.35 8.01
N ALA A 107 -0.85 2.57 8.54
CA ALA A 107 -0.17 3.64 7.82
C ALA A 107 1.28 3.26 7.51
N SER A 108 1.99 2.65 8.47
CA SER A 108 3.35 2.14 8.25
C SER A 108 3.38 1.03 7.20
N LEU A 109 2.37 0.16 7.18
CA LEU A 109 2.25 -0.90 6.19
C LEU A 109 2.01 -0.35 4.78
N TRP A 110 1.13 0.65 4.60
CA TRP A 110 0.93 1.30 3.30
C TRP A 110 2.15 2.07 2.81
N VAL A 111 2.82 2.82 3.69
CA VAL A 111 4.07 3.50 3.34
C VAL A 111 5.18 2.48 3.03
N GLY A 112 5.19 1.36 3.75
CA GLY A 112 6.10 0.24 3.53
C GLY A 112 5.90 -0.42 2.18
N GLU A 113 4.66 -0.68 1.80
CA GLU A 113 4.25 -1.20 0.48
C GLU A 113 4.75 -0.27 -0.63
N TYR A 114 4.48 1.03 -0.52
CA TYR A 114 4.92 2.02 -1.49
C TYR A 114 6.44 1.98 -1.72
N PHE A 115 7.23 2.04 -0.65
CA PHE A 115 8.69 2.00 -0.78
C PHE A 115 9.20 0.63 -1.23
N LEU A 116 8.47 -0.46 -0.97
CA LEU A 116 8.80 -1.77 -1.50
C LEU A 116 8.62 -1.82 -3.02
N LEU A 117 7.51 -1.28 -3.54
CA LEU A 117 7.27 -1.18 -4.99
C LEU A 117 8.34 -0.30 -5.67
N ARG A 118 8.64 0.89 -5.10
CA ARG A 118 9.74 1.76 -5.58
C ARG A 118 11.09 1.03 -5.63
N LEU A 119 11.34 0.14 -4.67
CA LEU A 119 12.59 -0.63 -4.60
C LEU A 119 12.63 -1.74 -5.66
N LYS A 120 11.49 -2.41 -5.89
CA LYS A 120 11.34 -3.50 -6.84
C LYS A 120 11.35 -3.03 -8.29
N ASN A 121 10.94 -1.79 -8.55
CA ASN A 121 11.07 -1.20 -9.88
C ASN A 121 12.55 -1.05 -10.28
N PRO A 122 13.04 -1.78 -11.31
CA PRO A 122 14.44 -1.75 -11.71
C PRO A 122 14.85 -0.39 -12.31
N GLU A 123 13.90 0.36 -12.88
CA GLU A 123 14.15 1.66 -13.51
C GLU A 123 14.24 2.81 -12.49
N SER A 124 13.85 2.57 -11.23
CA SER A 124 13.92 3.63 -10.22
C SER A 124 15.37 3.93 -9.82
N ARG A 125 15.73 5.21 -9.83
CA ARG A 125 17.03 5.71 -9.33
C ARG A 125 17.05 5.87 -7.82
N PHE A 126 15.90 5.78 -7.15
CA PHE A 126 15.77 5.99 -5.71
C PHE A 126 15.81 4.70 -4.89
N ARG A 127 16.11 3.54 -5.49
CA ARG A 127 16.15 2.22 -4.83
C ARG A 127 16.91 2.19 -3.50
N SER A 128 18.08 2.83 -3.41
CA SER A 128 18.85 2.89 -2.16
C SER A 128 18.10 3.61 -1.03
N ARG A 129 17.36 4.68 -1.36
CA ARG A 129 16.51 5.41 -0.42
C ARG A 129 15.32 4.55 0.00
N SER A 130 14.66 3.91 -0.97
CA SER A 130 13.51 3.03 -0.75
C SER A 130 13.88 1.85 0.14
N LYS A 131 15.01 1.18 -0.12
CA LYS A 131 15.56 0.13 0.75
C LYS A 131 15.74 0.62 2.19
N LYS A 132 16.34 1.81 2.38
CA LYS A 132 16.52 2.40 3.71
C LYS A 132 15.19 2.70 4.40
N MET A 133 14.16 3.09 3.65
CA MET A 133 12.82 3.31 4.20
C MET A 133 12.15 2.00 4.61
N VAL A 134 12.13 0.98 3.75
CA VAL A 134 11.61 -0.35 4.07
C VAL A 134 12.28 -0.91 5.33
N SER A 135 13.61 -0.84 5.43
CA SER A 135 14.35 -1.26 6.63
C SER A 135 13.91 -0.56 7.92
N LYS A 136 13.66 0.75 7.85
CA LYS A 136 13.24 1.56 9.00
C LYS A 136 11.80 1.25 9.41
N ILE A 137 10.91 1.09 8.43
CA ILE A 137 9.51 0.74 8.64
C ILE A 137 9.42 -0.64 9.28
N LEU A 138 10.15 -1.63 8.75
CA LEU A 138 10.22 -2.98 9.32
C LEU A 138 10.67 -2.95 10.79
N SER A 139 11.73 -2.20 11.09
CA SER A 139 12.24 -2.04 12.46
C SER A 139 11.21 -1.39 13.38
N PHE A 140 10.55 -0.34 12.89
CA PHE A 140 9.51 0.37 13.63
C PHE A 140 8.29 -0.53 13.91
N MET A 141 7.81 -1.27 12.92
CA MET A 141 6.71 -2.22 13.07
C MET A 141 7.06 -3.32 14.06
N ALA A 142 8.28 -3.87 13.98
CA ALA A 142 8.75 -4.82 14.99
C ALA A 142 8.70 -4.20 16.38
N ASP A 143 9.25 -3.00 16.56
CA ASP A 143 9.28 -2.31 17.85
C ASP A 143 7.89 -1.95 18.38
N MET A 144 6.94 -1.63 17.50
CA MET A 144 5.54 -1.46 17.87
C MET A 144 5.00 -2.72 18.53
N LEU A 145 5.38 -3.92 18.10
CA LEU A 145 4.86 -5.18 18.66
C LEU A 145 5.70 -5.76 19.81
N ARG A 146 6.66 -5.01 20.39
CA ARG A 146 7.62 -5.54 21.36
C ARG A 146 6.99 -5.94 22.71
N LYS A 147 5.94 -5.26 23.18
CA LYS A 147 5.29 -5.51 24.48
C LYS A 147 3.77 -5.40 24.34
N PRO A 148 3.14 -6.36 23.66
CA PRO A 148 1.75 -6.25 23.26
C PRO A 148 0.80 -6.08 24.45
N GLU A 149 1.09 -6.71 25.60
CA GLU A 149 0.23 -6.65 26.80
C GLU A 149 0.19 -5.24 27.42
N LYS A 150 1.24 -4.45 27.20
CA LYS A 150 1.32 -3.04 27.63
C LYS A 150 0.72 -2.09 26.61
N GLN A 151 0.45 -2.58 25.41
CA GLN A 151 0.01 -1.79 24.28
C GLN A 151 -1.42 -2.19 23.92
N LYS A 152 -2.36 -1.96 24.85
CA LYS A 152 -3.80 -2.17 24.60
C LYS A 152 -4.32 -1.41 23.36
N ALA A 153 -3.63 -0.35 22.94
CA ALA A 153 -3.91 0.43 21.73
C ALA A 153 -3.36 -0.19 20.43
N LEU A 154 -2.59 -1.28 20.52
CA LEU A 154 -2.00 -2.03 19.40
C LEU A 154 -2.58 -3.44 19.30
N THR A 155 -3.77 -3.71 19.86
CA THR A 155 -4.58 -4.81 19.35
C THR A 155 -4.63 -4.60 17.84
N LEU A 156 -3.91 -5.44 17.08
CA LEU A 156 -3.92 -5.34 15.62
C LEU A 156 -5.39 -5.33 15.25
N SER A 157 -5.78 -4.33 14.46
CA SER A 157 -7.18 -4.07 14.15
C SER A 157 -7.89 -5.34 13.68
N SER A 158 -7.12 -6.28 13.11
CA SER A 158 -7.61 -7.59 12.75
C SER A 158 -6.59 -8.65 12.41
N VAL A 159 -7.08 -9.90 12.32
CA VAL A 159 -6.42 -11.02 11.64
C VAL A 159 -6.06 -10.68 10.19
N VAL A 160 -6.91 -9.92 9.48
CA VAL A 160 -6.66 -9.52 8.09
C VAL A 160 -5.39 -8.68 7.98
N VAL A 161 -5.20 -7.68 8.85
CA VAL A 161 -3.98 -6.86 8.83
C VAL A 161 -2.73 -7.69 9.16
N LEU A 162 -2.85 -8.73 10.00
CA LEU A 162 -1.75 -9.68 10.22
C LEU A 162 -1.40 -10.41 8.94
N GLU A 163 -2.39 -11.01 8.26
CA GLU A 163 -2.16 -11.76 7.03
C GLU A 163 -1.52 -10.88 5.94
N GLU A 164 -2.03 -9.66 5.76
CA GLU A 164 -1.47 -8.70 4.81
C GLU A 164 -0.02 -8.30 5.18
N THR A 165 0.28 -8.19 6.48
CA THR A 165 1.64 -7.91 6.94
C THR A 165 2.57 -9.08 6.67
N VAL A 166 2.10 -10.31 6.89
CA VAL A 166 2.86 -11.53 6.59
C VAL A 166 3.15 -11.64 5.09
N ASP A 167 2.16 -11.36 4.25
CA ASP A 167 2.34 -11.37 2.80
C ASP A 167 3.32 -10.26 2.35
N TRP A 168 3.23 -9.04 2.89
CA TRP A 168 4.25 -7.98 2.67
C TRP A 168 5.66 -8.41 3.12
N ILE A 169 5.77 -9.13 4.24
CA ILE A 169 7.04 -9.65 4.74
C ILE A 169 7.65 -10.67 3.79
N LYS A 170 6.86 -11.56 3.17
CA LYS A 170 7.36 -12.53 2.17
C LYS A 170 8.05 -11.79 1.04
N GLU A 171 7.43 -10.73 0.54
CA GLU A 171 7.98 -9.92 -0.54
C GLU A 171 9.28 -9.19 -0.17
N ILE A 172 9.47 -8.86 1.12
CA ILE A 172 10.74 -8.30 1.63
C ILE A 172 11.80 -9.40 1.81
N CYS A 173 11.38 -10.60 2.22
CA CYS A 173 12.26 -11.75 2.43
C CYS A 173 13.03 -12.10 1.15
N ASP A 174 12.33 -12.14 0.02
CA ASP A 174 12.90 -12.41 -1.30
C ASP A 174 13.93 -11.35 -1.74
N MET A 175 13.88 -10.16 -1.13
CA MET A 175 14.81 -9.05 -1.39
C MET A 175 16.02 -9.05 -0.44
N HIS A 176 16.10 -10.00 0.51
CA HIS A 176 17.17 -10.11 1.52
C HIS A 176 17.41 -8.81 2.31
N ILE A 177 16.33 -8.15 2.76
CA ILE A 177 16.40 -6.90 3.52
C ILE A 177 16.12 -7.14 4.99
N CYS A 178 17.04 -6.71 5.86
CA CYS A 178 16.85 -6.68 7.31
C CYS A 178 16.32 -8.00 7.89
N GLU A 179 16.88 -9.13 7.45
CA GLU A 179 16.42 -10.48 7.80
C GLU A 179 16.24 -10.70 9.30
N LYS A 180 17.12 -10.13 10.13
CA LYS A 180 16.98 -10.20 11.60
C LYS A 180 15.70 -9.52 12.09
N GLN A 181 15.41 -8.32 11.61
CA GLN A 181 14.21 -7.57 11.98
C GLN A 181 12.95 -8.21 11.40
N LEU A 182 13.08 -8.84 10.22
CA LEU A 182 12.01 -9.60 9.59
C LEU A 182 11.59 -10.77 10.47
N VAL A 183 12.55 -11.59 10.91
CA VAL A 183 12.30 -12.71 11.83
C VAL A 183 11.66 -12.21 13.12
N VAL A 184 12.20 -11.15 13.73
CA VAL A 184 11.64 -10.57 14.95
C VAL A 184 10.20 -10.07 14.77
N LEU A 185 9.88 -9.48 13.61
CA LEU A 185 8.50 -9.04 13.33
C LEU A 185 7.56 -10.24 13.17
N LEU A 186 7.97 -11.27 12.40
CA LEU A 186 7.18 -12.50 12.24
C LEU A 186 6.92 -13.19 13.58
N GLU A 187 7.95 -13.40 14.38
CA GLU A 187 7.82 -14.01 15.72
C GLU A 187 6.79 -13.26 16.58
N ARG A 188 6.80 -11.92 16.53
CA ARG A 188 5.85 -11.09 17.28
C ARG A 188 4.43 -11.17 16.74
N LEU A 189 4.25 -11.21 15.42
CA LEU A 189 2.94 -11.37 14.79
C LEU A 189 2.32 -12.72 15.15
N TYR A 190 3.07 -13.82 15.05
CA TYR A 190 2.57 -15.14 15.43
C TYR A 190 2.30 -15.26 16.93
N HIS A 191 3.14 -14.63 17.77
CA HIS A 191 2.86 -14.59 19.20
C HIS A 191 1.55 -13.86 19.52
N LEU A 192 1.27 -12.73 18.85
CA LEU A 192 0.00 -12.00 18.99
C LEU A 192 -1.22 -12.84 18.61
N GLN A 193 -1.09 -13.64 17.55
CA GLN A 193 -2.12 -14.59 17.13
C GLN A 193 -2.34 -15.68 18.19
N GLU A 194 -1.25 -16.25 18.73
CA GLU A 194 -1.30 -17.32 19.74
C GLU A 194 -1.98 -16.87 21.03
N ILE A 195 -1.71 -15.65 21.50
CA ILE A 195 -2.31 -15.11 22.74
C ILE A 195 -3.72 -14.53 22.53
N GLY A 196 -4.30 -14.65 21.33
CA GLY A 196 -5.67 -14.21 21.05
C GLY A 196 -5.87 -12.70 21.11
N MET A 197 -4.83 -11.92 20.82
CA MET A 197 -4.90 -10.44 20.83
C MET A 197 -5.31 -9.84 19.47
N LEU A 198 -5.75 -10.68 18.53
CA LEU A 198 -6.29 -10.26 17.24
C LEU A 198 -7.81 -10.25 17.30
N GLN A 199 -8.41 -9.18 16.79
CA GLN A 199 -9.85 -9.14 16.57
C GLN A 199 -10.16 -9.87 15.26
N GLN A 200 -11.24 -10.66 15.26
CA GLN A 200 -11.76 -11.30 14.06
C GLN A 200 -13.21 -10.83 13.93
N GLU A 201 -13.47 -9.93 12.98
CA GLU A 201 -14.84 -9.55 12.64
C GLU A 201 -15.40 -10.56 11.62
N GLU A 202 -16.68 -10.94 11.76
CA GLU A 202 -17.32 -11.99 10.95
C GLU A 202 -17.34 -11.68 9.45
N ASP A 203 -17.30 -10.40 9.07
CA ASP A 203 -17.35 -9.91 7.67
C ASP A 203 -16.02 -9.28 7.19
N GLU A 204 -14.93 -9.45 7.93
CA GLU A 204 -13.69 -8.79 7.55
C GLU A 204 -13.03 -9.45 6.35
N THR A 205 -12.88 -8.68 5.27
CA THR A 205 -12.25 -9.13 4.04
C THR A 205 -10.93 -8.41 3.83
N LYS A 206 -9.98 -9.09 3.16
CA LYS A 206 -8.70 -8.50 2.76
C LYS A 206 -8.91 -7.18 2.02
N ASN A 207 -8.01 -6.22 2.20
CA ASN A 207 -8.08 -4.95 1.50
C ASN A 207 -8.06 -5.18 -0.02
N THR A 208 -9.18 -4.88 -0.66
CA THR A 208 -9.41 -5.13 -2.10
C THR A 208 -8.33 -4.46 -2.95
N LEU A 209 -7.95 -3.22 -2.62
CA LEU A 209 -6.93 -2.49 -3.36
C LEU A 209 -5.57 -3.17 -3.25
N ARG A 210 -5.11 -3.55 -2.05
CA ARG A 210 -3.81 -4.23 -1.89
C ARG A 210 -3.79 -5.56 -2.63
N ARG A 211 -4.88 -6.33 -2.55
CA ARG A 211 -5.01 -7.59 -3.28
C ARG A 211 -4.93 -7.37 -4.79
N GLN A 212 -5.72 -6.44 -5.34
CA GLN A 212 -5.68 -6.12 -6.76
C GLN A 212 -4.30 -5.61 -7.20
N MET A 213 -3.63 -4.81 -6.38
CA MET A 213 -2.27 -4.36 -6.66
C MET A 213 -1.31 -5.55 -6.75
N TRP A 214 -1.38 -6.53 -5.85
CA TRP A 214 -0.52 -7.71 -5.90
C TRP A 214 -0.84 -8.60 -7.10
N ASP A 215 -2.12 -8.85 -7.39
CA ASP A 215 -2.53 -9.58 -8.59
C ASP A 215 -2.10 -8.86 -9.89
N PHE A 216 -1.99 -7.53 -9.84
CA PHE A 216 -1.52 -6.73 -10.97
C PHE A 216 0.01 -6.71 -11.06
N TYR A 217 0.71 -6.67 -9.93
CA TYR A 217 2.17 -6.51 -9.86
C TYR A 217 2.93 -7.83 -10.07
N TYR A 218 2.41 -8.97 -9.57
CA TYR A 218 2.99 -10.30 -9.71
C TYR A 218 2.29 -11.08 -10.83
#